data_AF-D1W7B8-F1
#
_entry.id   AF-D1W7B8-F1
#
_cell.length_a   1.000
_cell.length_b   1.000
_cell.length_c   1.000
_cell.angle_alpha   90.00
_cell.angle_beta   90.00
_cell.angle_gamma   90.00
#
_symmetry.space_group_name_H-M   'P 1'
#
loop_
_entity.id
_entity.type
_entity.pdbx_description
1 polymer ?
#
loop_
_entity_poly.entity_id
_entity_poly.type
_entity_poly.pdbx_seq_one_letter_code
_entity_poly.pdbx_strand_id
1 'polypeptide(L)'
;MKKEVIQELYNDFEAAAAEVEGVECWSARELQTLLGYSKWENFSKVIDKAKTACDKAGQQISDHFPDVKKMVNLGSGSEREINDMLLTRYACYLIAQNGDPRKE
;
A
#
# COMPACT_ATOMS: atom_id res chain seq x y z
N MET A 1 -0.07 -17.51 -13.63
CA MET A 1 -0.38 -16.23 -14.32
C MET A 1 0.47 -16.15 -15.59
N LYS A 2 -0.02 -15.49 -16.64
CA LYS A 2 0.76 -15.29 -17.88
C LYS A 2 1.89 -14.29 -17.63
N LYS A 3 3.02 -14.42 -18.33
CA LYS A 3 4.22 -13.59 -18.11
C LYS A 3 3.94 -12.10 -18.36
N GLU A 4 3.08 -11.82 -19.34
CA GLU A 4 2.67 -10.48 -19.75
C GLU A 4 1.92 -9.77 -18.60
N VAL A 5 1.01 -10.48 -17.94
CA VAL A 5 0.25 -9.95 -16.79
C VAL A 5 1.16 -9.64 -15.60
N ILE A 6 2.19 -10.46 -15.37
CA ILE A 6 3.16 -10.21 -14.29
C ILE A 6 3.95 -8.93 -14.59
N GLN A 7 4.33 -8.71 -15.85
CA GLN A 7 5.04 -7.52 -16.27
C GLN A 7 4.18 -6.26 -16.17
N GLU A 8 2.91 -6.34 -16.56
CA GLU A 8 1.95 -5.22 -16.43
C GLU A 8 1.77 -4.83 -14.96
N LEU A 9 1.49 -5.79 -14.08
CA LEU A 9 1.32 -5.52 -12.65
C LEU A 9 2.59 -4.95 -12.00
N TYR A 10 3.77 -5.40 -12.45
CA TYR A 10 5.04 -4.85 -12.01
C TYR A 10 5.18 -3.38 -12.45
N ASN A 11 4.89 -3.08 -13.71
CA ASN A 11 4.97 -1.71 -14.23
C ASN A 11 3.98 -0.77 -13.51
N ASP A 12 2.76 -1.23 -13.27
CA ASP A 12 1.74 -0.46 -12.53
C ASP A 12 2.18 -0.19 -11.08
N PHE A 13 2.82 -1.17 -10.45
CA PHE A 13 3.40 -1.00 -9.13
C PHE A 13 4.52 0.04 -9.14
N GLU A 14 5.49 -0.06 -10.04
CA GLU A 14 6.57 0.93 -10.13
C GLU A 14 6.06 2.33 -10.48
N ALA A 15 5.05 2.45 -11.35
CA ALA A 15 4.45 3.73 -11.74
C ALA A 15 3.67 4.42 -10.61
N ALA A 16 3.22 3.67 -9.60
CA ALA A 16 2.54 4.22 -8.42
C ALA A 16 3.51 4.75 -7.35
N ALA A 17 4.81 4.58 -7.54
CA ALA A 17 5.80 5.12 -6.62
C ALA A 17 5.87 6.65 -6.72
N ALA A 18 6.06 7.30 -5.57
CA ALA A 18 6.40 8.72 -5.48
C ALA A 18 7.65 8.88 -4.62
N GLU A 19 8.50 9.85 -4.97
CA GLU A 19 9.65 10.19 -4.14
C GLU A 19 9.22 11.17 -3.05
N VAL A 20 9.49 10.81 -1.79
CA VAL A 20 9.26 11.64 -0.61
C VAL A 20 10.58 11.72 0.15
N GLU A 21 11.15 12.93 0.24
CA GLU A 21 12.44 13.18 0.91
C GLU A 21 13.58 12.25 0.44
N GLY A 22 13.61 11.93 -0.87
CA GLY A 22 14.62 11.05 -1.46
C GLY A 22 14.37 9.56 -1.25
N VAL A 23 13.19 9.17 -0.73
CA VAL A 23 12.77 7.78 -0.53
C VAL A 23 11.58 7.46 -1.41
N GLU A 24 11.66 6.35 -2.14
CA GLU A 24 10.51 5.81 -2.88
C GLU A 24 9.43 5.29 -1.94
N CYS A 25 8.23 5.85 -2.08
CA CYS A 25 7.08 5.57 -1.24
C CYS A 25 5.82 5.31 -2.08
N TRP A 26 4.93 4.48 -1.56
CA TRP A 26 3.62 4.18 -2.14
C TRP A 26 2.51 4.60 -1.19
N SER A 27 1.41 5.11 -1.74
CA SER A 27 0.16 5.29 -0.99
C SER A 27 -0.45 3.92 -0.66
N ALA A 28 -0.78 3.67 0.61
CA ALA A 28 -1.49 2.46 1.00
C ALA A 28 -2.87 2.36 0.33
N ARG A 29 -3.54 3.49 0.09
CA ARG A 29 -4.80 3.53 -0.66
C ARG A 29 -4.65 3.10 -2.12
N GLU A 30 -3.57 3.48 -2.79
CA GLU A 30 -3.31 3.04 -4.17
C GLU A 30 -2.87 1.58 -4.22
N LEU A 31 -2.00 1.18 -3.29
CA LEU A 31 -1.54 -0.20 -3.19
C LEU A 31 -2.70 -1.17 -2.93
N GLN A 32 -3.71 -0.75 -2.15
CA GLN A 32 -4.96 -1.50 -1.98
C GLN A 32 -5.58 -1.88 -3.33
N THR A 33 -5.72 -0.90 -4.23
CA THR A 33 -6.33 -1.07 -5.55
C THR A 33 -5.46 -1.93 -6.46
N LEU A 34 -4.15 -1.69 -6.50
CA LEU A 34 -3.20 -2.50 -7.28
C LEU A 34 -3.20 -3.97 -6.87
N LEU A 35 -3.33 -4.23 -5.56
CA LEU A 35 -3.42 -5.58 -5.03
C LEU A 35 -4.83 -6.17 -5.12
N GLY A 36 -5.83 -5.42 -5.58
CA GLY A 36 -7.18 -5.91 -5.85
C GLY A 36 -8.07 -6.06 -4.63
N TYR A 37 -7.81 -5.32 -3.54
CA TYR A 37 -8.69 -5.31 -2.37
C TYR A 37 -9.82 -4.30 -2.56
N SER A 38 -11.07 -4.77 -2.50
CA SER A 38 -12.23 -3.89 -2.69
C SER A 38 -12.55 -3.05 -1.45
N LYS A 39 -12.28 -3.59 -0.25
CA LYS A 39 -12.60 -2.98 1.04
C LYS A 39 -11.34 -2.64 1.84
N TRP A 40 -11.29 -1.41 2.35
CA TRP A 40 -10.18 -0.95 3.19
C TRP A 40 -10.07 -1.74 4.50
N GLU A 41 -11.18 -2.16 5.09
CA GLU A 41 -11.21 -2.92 6.35
C GLU A 41 -10.51 -4.27 6.22
N ASN A 42 -10.45 -4.83 5.01
CA ASN A 42 -9.72 -6.06 4.73
C ASN A 42 -8.24 -5.77 4.48
N PHE A 43 -7.94 -4.72 3.73
CA PHE A 43 -6.56 -4.34 3.44
C PHE A 43 -5.81 -3.82 4.67
N SER A 44 -6.46 -3.05 5.54
CA SER A 44 -5.89 -2.59 6.81
C SER A 44 -5.45 -3.76 7.71
N LYS A 45 -6.21 -4.85 7.77
CA LYS A 45 -5.79 -6.07 8.49
C LYS A 45 -4.52 -6.70 7.91
N VAL A 46 -4.33 -6.60 6.59
CA VAL A 46 -3.09 -7.06 5.94
C VAL A 46 -1.92 -6.14 6.31
N ILE A 47 -2.14 -4.82 6.33
CA ILE A 47 -1.16 -3.86 6.80
C ILE A 47 -0.76 -4.15 8.26
N ASP A 48 -1.71 -4.45 9.14
CA ASP A 48 -1.41 -4.77 10.55
C ASP A 48 -0.54 -6.03 10.70
N LYS A 49 -0.79 -7.05 9.86
CA LYS A 49 0.08 -8.23 9.79
C LYS A 49 1.47 -7.87 9.27
N ALA A 50 1.57 -7.02 8.25
CA ALA A 50 2.83 -6.56 7.70
C ALA A 50 3.64 -5.74 8.73
N LYS A 51 3.00 -4.85 9.49
CA LYS A 51 3.60 -4.13 10.62
C LYS A 51 4.14 -5.09 11.69
N THR A 52 3.37 -6.14 12.01
CA THR A 52 3.82 -7.19 12.94
C THR A 52 5.05 -7.94 12.40
N ALA A 53 5.10 -8.22 11.10
CA ALA A 53 6.26 -8.86 10.47
C ALA A 53 7.49 -7.94 10.46
N CYS A 54 7.30 -6.65 10.22
CA CYS A 54 8.33 -5.61 10.28
C CYS A 54 8.98 -5.54 11.67
N ASP A 55 8.16 -5.46 12.71
CA ASP A 55 8.62 -5.45 14.11
C ASP A 55 9.37 -6.73 14.48
N LYS A 56 8.85 -7.90 14.09
CA LYS A 56 9.52 -9.19 14.30
C LYS A 56 10.85 -9.33 13.56
N ALA A 57 11.04 -8.59 12.46
CA ALA A 57 12.30 -8.51 11.74
C ALA A 57 13.29 -7.50 12.35
N GLY A 58 12.93 -6.86 13.47
CA GLY A 58 13.76 -5.88 14.17
C GLY A 58 13.80 -4.51 13.49
N GLN A 59 12.88 -4.22 12.57
CA GLN A 59 12.77 -2.93 11.88
C GLN A 59 11.75 -2.04 12.59
N GLN A 60 11.98 -0.72 12.58
CA GLN A 60 11.06 0.22 13.19
C GLN A 60 9.85 0.45 12.27
N ILE A 61 8.64 0.20 12.78
CA ILE A 61 7.41 0.34 11.97
C ILE A 61 7.26 1.76 11.40
N SER A 62 7.61 2.80 12.16
CA SER A 62 7.49 4.20 11.73
C SER A 62 8.34 4.56 10.51
N ASP A 63 9.44 3.85 10.28
CA ASP A 63 10.34 4.10 9.14
C ASP A 63 9.75 3.56 7.84
N HIS A 64 8.82 2.61 7.93
CA HIS A 64 8.28 1.88 6.79
C HIS A 64 6.79 2.12 6.56
N PHE A 65 6.06 2.49 7.61
CA PHE A 65 4.62 2.67 7.64
C PHE A 65 4.22 4.00 8.33
N PRO A 66 4.77 5.17 7.95
CA PRO A 66 4.32 6.44 8.50
C PRO A 66 2.87 6.75 8.08
N ASP A 67 2.05 7.14 9.06
CA ASP A 67 0.67 7.59 8.83
C ASP A 67 0.66 8.98 8.19
N VAL A 68 -0.12 9.12 7.12
CA VAL A 68 -0.33 10.40 6.42
C VAL A 68 -1.81 10.61 6.13
N LYS A 69 -2.13 11.73 5.49
CA LYS A 69 -3.49 12.02 5.06
C LYS A 69 -3.52 12.24 3.56
N LYS A 70 -4.58 11.74 2.92
CA LYS A 70 -4.79 11.87 1.48
C LYS A 70 -6.09 12.61 1.22
N MET A 71 -6.07 13.57 0.31
CA MET A 71 -7.28 14.21 -0.19
C MET A 71 -7.87 13.37 -1.32
N VAL A 72 -9.19 13.14 -1.29
CA VAL A 72 -9.92 12.43 -2.33
C VAL A 72 -11.10 13.26 -2.80
N ASN A 73 -11.36 13.26 -4.11
CA ASN A 73 -12.49 13.97 -4.69
C ASN A 73 -13.78 13.18 -4.47
N LEU A 74 -14.77 13.80 -3.84
CA LEU A 74 -16.14 13.32 -3.76
C LEU A 74 -16.84 13.80 -5.03
N GLY A 75 -17.54 12.93 -5.75
CA GLY A 75 -18.15 13.20 -7.07
C GLY A 75 -19.09 14.42 -7.20
N SER A 76 -19.33 15.14 -6.11
CA SER A 76 -19.90 16.51 -6.07
C SER A 76 -18.89 17.63 -6.38
N GLY A 77 -17.61 17.31 -6.60
CA GLY A 77 -16.52 18.29 -6.79
C GLY A 77 -15.92 18.82 -5.49
N SER A 78 -16.36 18.28 -4.34
CA SER A 78 -15.80 18.58 -3.03
C SER A 78 -14.71 17.58 -2.66
N GLU A 79 -13.71 17.97 -1.88
CA GLU A 79 -12.65 17.07 -1.45
C GLU A 79 -12.83 16.63 0.01
N ARG A 80 -12.41 15.41 0.32
CA ARG A 80 -12.39 14.87 1.68
C ARG A 80 -11.02 14.35 2.03
N GLU A 81 -10.58 14.66 3.23
CA GLU A 81 -9.38 14.08 3.83
C GLU A 81 -9.68 12.68 4.38
N ILE A 82 -8.85 11.71 4.01
CA ILE A 82 -8.90 10.33 4.53
C ILE A 82 -7.53 9.92 5.07
N ASN A 83 -7.54 8.99 6.04
CA ASN A 83 -6.31 8.39 6.53
C ASN A 83 -5.66 7.54 5.44
N ASP A 84 -4.35 7.68 5.28
CA ASP A 84 -3.52 6.91 4.39
C ASP A 84 -2.17 6.64 5.07
N MET A 85 -1.29 5.91 4.40
CA MET A 85 0.06 5.64 4.86
C MET A 85 1.01 5.73 3.68
N LEU A 86 2.20 6.28 3.91
CA LEU A 86 3.30 6.07 2.97
C LEU A 86 3.96 4.75 3.30
N LEU A 87 4.23 3.97 2.28
CA LEU A 87 4.80 2.65 2.38
C LEU A 87 6.13 2.66 1.65
N THR A 88 7.22 2.35 2.34
CA THR A 88 8.47 2.06 1.65
C THR A 88 8.33 0.79 0.80
N ARG A 89 9.24 0.58 -0.16
CA ARG A 89 9.30 -0.66 -0.95
C ARG A 89 9.31 -1.92 -0.06
N TYR A 90 10.00 -1.86 1.08
CA TYR A 90 10.03 -2.95 2.06
C TYR A 90 8.65 -3.20 2.71
N ALA A 91 7.92 -2.15 3.06
CA ALA A 91 6.54 -2.28 3.55
C ALA A 91 5.62 -2.91 2.51
N CYS A 92 5.71 -2.48 1.23
CA CYS A 92 4.94 -3.06 0.13
C CYS A 92 5.21 -4.57 -0.01
N TYR A 93 6.46 -4.99 0.11
CA TYR A 93 6.85 -6.40 0.10
C TYR A 93 6.20 -7.18 1.25
N LEU A 94 6.28 -6.67 2.48
CA LEU A 94 5.67 -7.33 3.64
C LEU A 94 4.14 -7.42 3.52
N ILE A 95 3.49 -6.39 2.96
CA ILE A 95 2.05 -6.41 2.67
C ILE A 95 1.73 -7.51 1.66
N ALA A 96 2.48 -7.61 0.56
CA ALA A 96 2.27 -8.64 -0.45
C ALA A 96 2.43 -10.06 0.13
N GLN A 97 3.42 -10.28 1.00
CA GLN A 97 3.64 -11.56 1.68
C GLN A 97 2.52 -11.95 2.66
N ASN A 98 1.88 -10.96 3.28
CA ASN A 98 0.84 -11.18 4.29
C ASN A 98 -0.59 -11.04 3.73
N GLY A 99 -0.71 -10.82 2.41
CA GLY A 99 -1.99 -10.68 1.73
C GLY A 99 -2.86 -11.94 1.76
N ASP A 100 -4.18 -11.78 1.81
CA ASP A 100 -5.11 -12.89 1.67
C ASP A 100 -5.21 -13.30 0.18
N PRO A 101 -4.93 -14.57 -0.18
CA PRO A 101 -5.02 -15.04 -1.55
C PRO A 101 -6.45 -14.99 -2.13
N ARG A 102 -7.48 -14.88 -1.27
CA ARG A 102 -8.89 -14.81 -1.69
C ARG A 102 -9.37 -13.39 -2.03
N LYS A 103 -8.59 -12.36 -1.69
CA LYS A 103 -8.81 -10.93 -2.01
C LYS A 103 -10.30 -10.55 -2.04
N GLU A 104 -10.91 -10.37 -0.86
CA GLU A 104 -12.29 -9.84 -0.74
C GLU A 104 -12.29 -8.33 -0.55
#